data_AF-A0A8I1JL19-F1
#
_entry.id   AF-A0A8I1JL19-F1
#
_cell.length_a   1.000
_cell.length_b   1.000
_cell.length_c   1.000
_cell.angle_alpha   90.00
_cell.angle_beta   90.00
_cell.angle_gamma   90.00
#
_symmetry.space_group_name_H-M   'P 1'
#
loop_
_entity.id
_entity.type
_entity.pdbx_description
1 polymer ?
#
loop_
_entity_poly.entity_id
_entity_poly.type
_entity_poly.pdbx_seq_one_letter_code
_entity_poly.pdbx_strand_id
1 'polypeptide(L)'
;MTDLIEVRVSNLIGAQLDWAVARAEGFEADPVCRTTVWRTPTDPISISIRGATEGFGYRPSSHWGHGGFLIDKHQGTAQHIPGLPEDTCYAGGPAGAGVWCYGPTALVAFCRGLVHYKLGDTIQVPKELIP
;
A
#
# COMPACT_ATOMS: atom_id res chain seq x y z
N MET A 1 -16.47 18.94 -5.41
CA MET A 1 -16.68 17.62 -6.03
C MET A 1 -15.39 16.85 -5.86
N THR A 2 -15.39 15.82 -5.03
CA THR A 2 -14.20 15.01 -4.77
C THR A 2 -14.32 13.70 -5.52
N ASP A 3 -13.40 13.41 -6.42
CA ASP A 3 -13.41 12.16 -7.16
C ASP A 3 -12.46 11.21 -6.44
N LEU A 4 -12.99 10.36 -5.56
CA LEU A 4 -12.32 9.08 -5.32
C LEU A 4 -12.46 8.27 -6.61
N ILE A 5 -11.41 7.55 -6.97
CA ILE A 5 -11.46 6.64 -8.11
C ILE A 5 -11.32 5.21 -7.62
N GLU A 6 -12.12 4.33 -8.21
CA GLU A 6 -11.98 2.90 -7.97
C GLU A 6 -10.76 2.37 -8.73
N VAL A 7 -9.87 1.70 -8.01
CA VAL A 7 -8.67 1.10 -8.58
C VAL A 7 -8.59 -0.36 -8.15
N ARG A 8 -8.24 -1.25 -9.09
CA ARG A 8 -7.95 -2.65 -8.79
C ARG A 8 -6.65 -2.74 -7.98
N VAL A 9 -6.63 -3.54 -6.91
CA VAL A 9 -5.48 -3.64 -6.01
C VAL A 9 -4.19 -4.06 -6.74
N SER A 10 -4.30 -4.93 -7.73
CA SER A 10 -3.17 -5.33 -8.58
C SER A 10 -2.50 -4.16 -9.33
N ASN A 11 -3.24 -3.06 -9.56
CA ASN A 11 -2.77 -1.90 -10.31
C ASN A 11 -2.28 -0.77 -9.39
N LEU A 12 -2.45 -0.89 -8.07
CA LEU A 12 -1.98 0.10 -7.12
C LEU A 12 -0.45 0.19 -7.14
N ILE A 13 0.07 1.41 -7.21
CA ILE A 13 1.49 1.73 -7.20
C ILE A 13 1.76 2.98 -6.36
N GLY A 14 2.99 3.09 -5.84
CA GLY A 14 3.47 4.28 -5.12
C GLY A 14 2.49 4.78 -4.06
N ALA A 15 2.22 6.09 -4.08
CA ALA A 15 1.38 6.74 -3.08
C ALA A 15 -0.07 6.19 -3.02
N GLN A 16 -0.62 5.69 -4.13
CA GLN A 16 -1.94 5.04 -4.12
C GLN A 16 -1.91 3.75 -3.28
N LEU A 17 -0.87 2.94 -3.47
CA LEU A 17 -0.68 1.70 -2.72
C LEU A 17 -0.40 2.00 -1.24
N ASP A 18 0.42 3.00 -0.96
CA ASP A 18 0.71 3.43 0.41
C ASP A 18 -0.55 3.91 1.15
N TRP A 19 -1.41 4.66 0.47
CA TRP A 19 -2.72 5.08 0.98
C TRP A 19 -3.62 3.88 1.26
N ALA A 20 -3.70 2.94 0.32
CA ALA A 20 -4.52 1.74 0.48
C ALA A 20 -4.03 0.88 1.66
N VAL A 21 -2.70 0.77 1.85
CA VAL A 21 -2.11 0.09 3.01
C VAL A 21 -2.47 0.81 4.31
N ALA A 22 -2.42 2.14 4.36
CA ALA A 22 -2.85 2.89 5.53
C ALA A 22 -4.32 2.61 5.89
N ARG A 23 -5.21 2.56 4.89
CA ARG A 23 -6.62 2.15 5.11
C ARG A 23 -6.73 0.72 5.62
N ALA A 24 -5.96 -0.21 5.04
CA ALA A 24 -5.93 -1.60 5.48
C ALA A 24 -5.41 -1.73 6.93
N GLU A 25 -4.53 -0.83 7.35
CA GLU A 25 -4.02 -0.73 8.72
C GLU A 25 -4.97 -0.01 9.70
N GLY A 26 -6.14 0.44 9.21
CA GLY A 26 -7.15 1.12 10.02
C GLY A 26 -6.85 2.59 10.27
N PHE A 27 -6.00 3.23 9.45
CA PHE A 27 -5.73 4.65 9.57
C PHE A 27 -6.92 5.42 8.97
N GLU A 28 -7.29 6.51 9.62
CA GLU A 28 -8.40 7.34 9.16
C GLU A 28 -7.91 8.40 8.19
N ALA A 29 -8.65 8.62 7.10
CA ALA A 29 -8.33 9.71 6.19
C ALA A 29 -8.66 11.04 6.85
N ASP A 30 -7.78 12.03 6.69
CA ASP A 30 -8.08 13.39 7.10
C ASP A 30 -9.27 13.92 6.27
N PRO A 31 -10.31 14.50 6.90
CA PRO A 31 -11.50 14.97 6.20
C PRO A 31 -11.24 16.19 5.32
N VAL A 32 -10.16 16.95 5.59
CA VAL A 32 -9.77 18.18 4.91
C VAL A 32 -8.64 17.93 3.90
N CYS A 33 -7.63 17.15 4.26
CA CYS A 33 -6.44 16.89 3.47
C CYS A 33 -6.29 15.39 3.16
N ARG A 34 -6.91 14.89 2.09
CA ARG A 34 -6.99 13.45 1.81
C ARG A 34 -5.65 12.77 1.45
N THR A 35 -4.58 13.53 1.30
CA THR A 35 -3.19 13.07 1.23
C THR A 35 -2.55 12.95 2.63
N THR A 36 -3.34 13.05 3.68
CA THR A 36 -2.95 12.87 5.08
C THR A 36 -3.86 11.82 5.70
N VAL A 37 -3.26 10.94 6.49
CA VAL A 37 -3.96 9.92 7.25
C VAL A 37 -3.58 10.04 8.73
N TRP A 38 -4.48 9.63 9.60
CA TRP A 38 -4.32 9.64 11.05
C TRP A 38 -4.09 8.21 11.51
N ARG A 39 -2.85 7.91 11.95
CA ARG A 39 -2.54 6.63 12.59
C ARG A 39 -3.18 6.55 13.98
N THR A 40 -3.14 7.67 14.68
CA THR A 40 -3.89 7.93 15.91
C THR A 40 -4.45 9.35 15.83
N PRO A 41 -5.41 9.76 16.69
CA PRO A 41 -5.97 11.12 16.66
C PRO A 41 -4.95 12.26 16.83
N THR A 42 -3.72 11.96 17.27
CA THR A 42 -2.65 12.94 17.49
C THR A 42 -1.41 12.71 16.62
N ASP A 43 -1.45 11.75 15.70
CA ASP A 43 -0.33 11.34 14.85
C ASP A 43 -0.73 11.39 13.37
N PRO A 44 -0.76 12.60 12.77
CA PRO A 44 -1.01 12.76 11.35
C PRO A 44 0.23 12.41 10.53
N ILE A 45 0.02 11.67 9.45
CA ILE A 45 1.10 11.24 8.55
C ILE A 45 0.72 11.51 7.10
N SER A 46 1.62 12.14 6.36
CA SER A 46 1.44 12.44 4.93
C SER A 46 1.59 11.16 4.09
N ILE A 47 0.73 11.01 3.09
CA ILE A 47 0.85 10.10 1.95
C ILE A 47 0.66 10.93 0.68
N SER A 48 1.74 11.23 -0.03
CA SER A 48 1.70 12.04 -1.25
C SER A 48 2.76 11.62 -2.26
N ILE A 49 2.51 11.90 -3.53
CA ILE A 49 3.49 11.64 -4.62
C ILE A 49 4.80 12.37 -4.36
N ARG A 50 4.72 13.65 -3.97
CA ARG A 50 5.89 14.46 -3.61
C ARG A 50 6.63 13.87 -2.42
N GLY A 51 5.91 13.50 -1.36
CA GLY A 51 6.49 12.88 -0.17
C GLY A 51 7.25 11.59 -0.47
N ALA A 52 6.64 10.70 -1.25
CA ALA A 52 7.30 9.48 -1.69
C ALA A 52 8.60 9.78 -2.47
N THR A 53 8.57 10.78 -3.36
CA THR A 53 9.72 11.19 -4.20
C THR A 53 10.85 11.82 -3.37
N GLU A 54 10.51 12.70 -2.42
CA GLU A 54 11.49 13.41 -1.58
C GLU A 54 11.91 12.61 -0.34
N GLY A 55 11.29 11.46 -0.11
CA GLY A 55 11.66 10.56 0.97
C GLY A 55 11.06 10.90 2.34
N PHE A 56 9.84 11.42 2.39
CA PHE A 56 9.11 11.64 3.64
C PHE A 56 7.69 11.07 3.58
N GLY A 57 7.03 11.02 4.75
CA GLY A 57 5.67 10.47 4.87
C GLY A 57 5.62 8.94 4.98
N TYR A 58 4.41 8.40 5.00
CA TYR A 58 4.16 6.97 5.09
C TYR A 58 4.22 6.33 3.70
N ARG A 59 5.14 5.38 3.55
CA ARG A 59 5.50 4.77 2.25
C ARG A 59 5.89 3.29 2.36
N PRO A 60 4.99 2.43 2.87
CA PRO A 60 5.27 1.01 3.07
C PRO A 60 5.64 0.25 1.79
N SER A 61 5.21 0.70 0.62
CA SER A 61 5.53 0.04 -0.66
C SER A 61 6.96 0.24 -1.14
N SER A 62 7.68 1.24 -0.60
CA SER A 62 9.03 1.62 -1.06
C SER A 62 10.04 1.85 0.06
N HIS A 63 9.61 1.91 1.32
CA HIS A 63 10.48 2.11 2.48
C HIS A 63 10.45 0.92 3.42
N TRP A 64 11.58 0.20 3.53
CA TRP A 64 11.70 -1.00 4.36
C TRP A 64 11.40 -0.77 5.84
N GLY A 65 11.73 0.40 6.40
CA GLY A 65 11.39 0.72 7.80
C GLY A 65 9.88 0.73 8.06
N HIS A 66 9.06 0.99 7.03
CA HIS A 66 7.60 0.92 7.12
C HIS A 66 7.07 -0.45 6.71
N GLY A 67 7.48 -0.93 5.52
CA GLY A 67 6.96 -2.16 4.94
C GLY A 67 7.44 -3.43 5.67
N GLY A 68 8.70 -3.47 6.09
CA GLY A 68 9.26 -4.60 6.83
C GLY A 68 8.55 -4.82 8.17
N PHE A 69 8.25 -3.73 8.90
CA PHE A 69 7.46 -3.80 10.13
C PHE A 69 6.07 -4.42 9.88
N LEU A 70 5.42 -4.10 8.75
CA LEU A 70 4.13 -4.68 8.42
C LEU A 70 4.22 -6.16 8.08
N ILE A 71 5.30 -6.61 7.44
CA ILE A 71 5.54 -8.03 7.16
C ILE A 71 5.58 -8.80 8.48
N ASP A 72 6.38 -8.36 9.45
CA ASP A 72 6.44 -9.02 10.75
C ASP A 72 5.12 -8.94 11.51
N LYS A 73 4.49 -7.76 11.53
CA LYS A 73 3.20 -7.52 12.21
C LYS A 73 2.10 -8.47 11.72
N HIS A 74 2.08 -8.76 10.43
CA HIS A 74 1.08 -9.64 9.81
C HIS A 74 1.60 -11.05 9.51
N GLN A 75 2.75 -11.43 10.09
CA GLN A 75 3.38 -12.74 9.89
C GLN A 75 3.50 -13.10 8.40
N GLY A 76 3.76 -12.08 7.59
CA GLY A 76 3.72 -12.13 6.15
C GLY A 76 4.97 -12.73 5.54
N THR A 77 4.89 -12.93 4.22
CA THR A 77 6.06 -13.31 3.43
C THR A 77 6.03 -12.60 2.08
N ALA A 78 7.22 -12.47 1.50
CA ALA A 78 7.40 -12.06 0.12
C ALA A 78 8.55 -12.87 -0.48
N GLN A 79 8.32 -13.45 -1.65
CA GLN A 79 9.26 -14.34 -2.32
C GLN A 79 9.48 -13.87 -3.76
N HIS A 80 10.76 -13.86 -4.18
CA HIS A 80 11.10 -13.70 -5.58
C HIS A 80 10.83 -15.01 -6.35
N ILE A 81 10.14 -14.91 -7.48
CA ILE A 81 9.75 -16.03 -8.34
C ILE A 81 10.59 -15.98 -9.63
N PRO A 82 11.59 -16.87 -9.78
CA PRO A 82 12.42 -16.89 -10.98
C PRO A 82 11.61 -17.15 -12.25
N GLY A 83 11.98 -16.47 -13.34
CA GLY A 83 11.34 -16.66 -14.65
C GLY A 83 10.05 -15.86 -14.87
N LEU A 84 9.58 -15.11 -13.88
CA LEU A 84 8.51 -14.13 -14.08
C LEU A 84 9.05 -12.79 -14.61
N PRO A 85 8.23 -12.02 -15.34
CA PRO A 85 8.58 -10.65 -15.75
C PRO A 85 8.93 -9.74 -14.57
N GLU A 86 9.76 -8.72 -14.81
CA GLU A 86 10.27 -7.80 -13.77
C GLU A 86 9.16 -7.06 -13.01
N ASP A 87 8.02 -6.79 -13.65
CA ASP A 87 6.88 -6.10 -13.04
C ASP A 87 6.07 -6.98 -12.06
N THR A 88 6.31 -8.29 -12.06
CA THR A 88 5.54 -9.31 -11.34
C THR A 88 6.43 -10.37 -10.69
N CYS A 89 7.74 -10.15 -10.62
CA CYS A 89 8.72 -11.15 -10.16
C CYS A 89 8.69 -11.44 -8.66
N TYR A 90 7.91 -10.72 -7.86
CA TYR A 90 7.65 -11.05 -6.46
C TYR A 90 6.20 -11.44 -6.24
N ALA A 91 5.98 -12.41 -5.34
CA ALA A 91 4.68 -12.73 -4.77
C ALA A 91 4.70 -12.54 -3.26
N GLY A 92 3.64 -12.00 -2.66
CA GLY A 92 3.60 -11.79 -1.21
C GLY A 92 2.21 -11.48 -0.64
N GLY A 93 2.14 -11.55 0.68
CA GLY A 93 0.92 -11.28 1.45
C GLY A 93 1.05 -11.62 2.94
N PRO A 94 0.04 -11.25 3.76
CA PRO A 94 -0.01 -11.57 5.18
C PRO A 94 -0.30 -13.06 5.43
N ALA A 95 -0.03 -13.54 6.65
CA ALA A 95 -0.44 -14.88 7.06
C ALA A 95 -1.96 -15.05 6.92
N GLY A 96 -2.38 -16.23 6.44
CA GLY A 96 -3.79 -16.54 6.20
C GLY A 96 -4.36 -15.95 4.91
N ALA A 97 -3.58 -15.17 4.13
CA ALA A 97 -3.98 -14.78 2.79
C ALA A 97 -4.08 -16.03 1.90
N GLY A 98 -5.31 -16.38 1.50
CA GLY A 98 -5.58 -17.48 0.55
C GLY A 98 -5.17 -17.16 -0.89
N VAL A 99 -4.85 -15.89 -1.17
CA VAL A 99 -4.38 -15.41 -2.48
C VAL A 99 -3.19 -14.49 -2.25
N TRP A 100 -2.10 -14.72 -2.99
CA TRP A 100 -0.93 -13.86 -2.98
C TRP A 100 -0.97 -12.90 -4.16
N CYS A 101 -0.54 -11.67 -3.93
CA CYS A 101 -0.46 -10.66 -4.97
C CYS A 101 0.97 -10.53 -5.50
N TYR A 102 1.08 -10.13 -6.76
CA TYR A 102 2.36 -9.95 -7.43
C TYR A 102 2.80 -8.48 -7.48
N GLY A 103 4.09 -8.26 -7.62
CA GLY A 103 4.66 -6.95 -7.87
C GLY A 103 6.14 -6.99 -8.25
N PRO A 104 6.71 -5.83 -8.62
CA PRO A 104 8.11 -5.71 -9.02
C PRO A 104 9.09 -5.80 -7.84
N THR A 105 8.61 -5.62 -6.61
CA THR A 105 9.43 -5.70 -5.40
C THR A 105 8.68 -6.46 -4.31
N ALA A 106 9.44 -7.00 -3.36
CA ALA A 106 8.89 -7.68 -2.18
C ALA A 106 7.86 -6.82 -1.45
N LEU A 107 8.16 -5.53 -1.25
CA LEU A 107 7.27 -4.60 -0.55
C LEU A 107 6.00 -4.32 -1.34
N VAL A 108 6.08 -4.12 -2.67
CA VAL A 108 4.90 -3.88 -3.50
C VAL A 108 4.00 -5.12 -3.51
N ALA A 109 4.59 -6.31 -3.70
CA ALA A 109 3.85 -7.57 -3.67
C ALA A 109 3.14 -7.80 -2.32
N PHE A 110 3.87 -7.65 -1.22
CA PHE A 110 3.30 -7.78 0.12
C PHE A 110 2.22 -6.73 0.41
N CYS A 111 2.45 -5.46 0.09
CA CYS A 111 1.48 -4.39 0.33
C CYS A 111 0.19 -4.63 -0.45
N ARG A 112 0.28 -5.03 -1.73
CA ARG A 112 -0.91 -5.41 -2.51
C ARG A 112 -1.63 -6.60 -1.88
N GLY A 113 -0.89 -7.62 -1.43
CA GLY A 113 -1.44 -8.78 -0.74
C GLY A 113 -2.18 -8.41 0.54
N LEU A 114 -1.62 -7.49 1.34
CA LEU A 114 -2.24 -6.99 2.57
C LEU A 114 -3.53 -6.21 2.29
N VAL A 115 -3.52 -5.32 1.30
CA VAL A 115 -4.70 -4.56 0.88
C VAL A 115 -5.77 -5.52 0.38
N HIS A 116 -5.41 -6.44 -0.51
CA HIS A 116 -6.35 -7.43 -1.05
C HIS A 116 -6.98 -8.28 0.06
N TYR A 117 -6.17 -8.78 0.99
CA TYR A 117 -6.63 -9.60 2.10
C TYR A 117 -7.65 -8.88 3.00
N LYS A 118 -7.45 -7.58 3.24
CA LYS A 118 -8.31 -6.82 4.17
C LYS A 118 -9.46 -6.09 3.51
N LEU A 119 -9.29 -5.64 2.28
CA LEU A 119 -10.22 -4.71 1.61
C LEU A 119 -10.78 -5.26 0.29
N GLY A 120 -10.28 -6.39 -0.21
CA GLY A 120 -10.75 -7.05 -1.43
C GLY A 120 -10.04 -6.59 -2.71
N ASP A 121 -10.61 -6.92 -3.87
CA ASP A 121 -9.98 -6.73 -5.18
C ASP A 121 -9.87 -5.28 -5.66
N THR A 122 -10.69 -4.39 -5.11
CA THR A 122 -10.80 -2.98 -5.54
C THR A 122 -10.91 -2.07 -4.33
N ILE A 123 -10.42 -0.84 -4.47
CA ILE A 123 -10.47 0.17 -3.42
C ILE A 123 -10.64 1.56 -4.04
N GLN A 124 -11.32 2.45 -3.30
CA GLN A 124 -11.47 3.86 -3.64
C GLN A 124 -10.24 4.65 -3.18
N VAL A 125 -9.51 5.29 -4.10
CA VAL A 125 -8.29 6.06 -3.82
C VAL A 125 -8.50 7.53 -4.19
N PRO A 126 -7.93 8.51 -3.44
CA PRO A 126 -7.94 9.91 -3.85
C PRO A 126 -7.28 10.12 -5.23
N LYS A 127 -7.98 10.81 -6.13
CA LYS A 127 -7.49 11.10 -7.49
C LYS A 127 -6.17 11.88 -7.49
N GLU A 128 -5.86 12.64 -6.44
CA GLU A 128 -4.60 13.38 -6.32
C GLU A 128 -3.38 12.46 -6.14
N LEU A 129 -3.59 11.18 -5.80
CA LEU A 129 -2.52 10.18 -5.65
C LEU A 129 -2.25 9.41 -6.94
N ILE A 130 -3.02 9.68 -8.00
CA ILE A 130 -2.82 9.08 -9.31
C ILE A 130 -1.69 9.85 -10.02
N PRO A 131 -0.61 9.15 -10.47
CA PRO A 131 0.46 9.74 -11.27
C PRO A 131 -0.04 10.38 -12.58
#